data_AF-A0A952W6P6-F1
#
_entry.id   AF-A0A952W6P6-F1
#
_cell.length_a   1.000
_cell.length_b   1.000
_cell.length_c   1.000
_cell.angle_alpha   90.00
_cell.angle_beta   90.00
_cell.angle_gamma   90.00
#
_symmetry.space_group_name_H-M   'P 1'
#
loop_
_entity.id
_entity.type
_entity.pdbx_description
1 polymer ?
#
loop_
_entity_poly.entity_id
_entity_poly.type
_entity_poly.pdbx_seq_one_letter_code
_entity_poly.pdbx_strand_id
1 'polypeptide(L)'
;MTAATPGMFASCLRVLGSRVVVVVTVSMLAFGAIRASAQSFTLLDEICVARPGVRAIVPVQFARQNDARRPWPAFLDDGRGVATEVYRIEVHYRQGNSPMARWLGPVAEWRSIPVEQWRDDGGAGFWAFVFQIPAEAKGGAIRVGGQTIPLIWVIGGGDTQARLAGLPTAPGVHRLDAAALAEVQAVLRNDPIRLWRLMLLASGNEVVIPLIESIADPVIRLYAEQRALAWSMALSRLSEIDPELEEQVLARLGGVMRVNAGLHAPLWHGEDSELEQLRLALLSSTWSEHRIAALVADWVRRRPAGIAMTLDDGGRLCAAGGVRGTVGVVNMSDVTVLAWIEGGRGPERTEPKTVAPWTLTELPFDGELFRVDQMPGTEREPGTEAPVQIVPVDIRLARQAIRMFLAMDAIRVAPPGLTVGRLLPEWTMVEWMSQAEAPAGRTASAFRVHRIPSRVLEETVDEGVGVVRRERIEPGRWVLYFESRAGGRDELVRVWLGTRGNPSHLVRIRPSAAADDELTPGVVDHWRCVQAMSDGVWAFELEIPDDAIGRNGVLRIGIEHIHAEGRDAWPRRMFPWQVEPGRAALDLRHWRSLGR
;
A
#
# COMPACT_ATOMS: atom_id res chain seq x y z
N MET A 1 -2.89 17.67 47.83
CA MET A 1 -2.80 16.25 47.44
C MET A 1 -3.69 16.07 46.22
N THR A 2 -3.10 16.30 45.06
CA THR A 2 -3.79 16.49 43.78
C THR A 2 -3.33 15.39 42.83
N ALA A 3 -4.31 14.79 42.15
CA ALA A 3 -4.16 13.67 41.24
C ALA A 3 -3.30 14.02 40.02
N ALA A 4 -2.47 13.06 39.60
CA ALA A 4 -1.62 13.13 38.42
C ALA A 4 -2.45 12.90 37.14
N THR A 5 -2.32 13.83 36.19
CA THR A 5 -2.85 13.75 34.82
C THR A 5 -1.89 12.96 33.93
N PRO A 6 -2.34 12.10 32.99
CA PRO A 6 -1.44 11.44 32.04
C PRO A 6 -0.90 12.45 31.01
N GLY A 7 0.39 12.33 30.71
CA GLY A 7 1.19 13.31 29.97
C GLY A 7 0.74 13.55 28.53
N MET A 8 0.56 14.82 28.20
CA MET A 8 0.62 15.33 26.83
C MET A 8 2.06 15.23 26.32
N PHE A 9 2.23 14.70 25.11
CA PHE A 9 3.46 14.85 24.33
C PHE A 9 3.74 16.34 24.11
N ALA A 10 4.83 16.86 24.68
CA ALA A 10 5.29 18.22 24.46
C ALA A 10 6.02 18.32 23.12
N SER A 11 5.42 18.99 22.14
CA SER A 11 6.05 19.35 20.87
C SER A 11 6.87 20.65 21.05
N CYS A 12 8.10 20.69 20.53
CA CYS A 12 8.89 21.93 20.51
C CYS A 12 8.32 22.93 19.50
N LEU A 13 7.76 24.04 20.01
CA LEU A 13 7.36 25.21 19.23
C LEU A 13 8.57 26.15 19.05
N ARG A 14 9.04 26.32 17.82
CA ARG A 14 9.89 27.47 17.46
C ARG A 14 9.06 28.48 16.67
N VAL A 15 8.91 29.68 17.23
CA VAL A 15 8.25 30.81 16.58
C VAL A 15 9.28 31.55 15.72
N LEU A 16 9.04 31.61 14.41
CA LEU A 16 9.75 32.48 13.46
C LEU A 16 8.71 33.28 12.68
N GLY A 17 8.47 34.53 13.09
CA GLY A 17 7.57 35.44 12.39
C GLY A 17 6.08 35.07 12.45
N SER A 18 5.22 35.98 11.96
CA SER A 18 3.77 36.04 12.19
C SER A 18 2.92 34.93 11.52
N ARG A 19 3.48 33.77 11.19
CA ARG A 19 2.75 32.61 10.69
C ARG A 19 3.28 31.33 11.34
N VAL A 20 2.47 30.74 12.22
CA VAL A 20 2.72 29.42 12.81
C VAL A 20 2.29 28.35 11.81
N VAL A 21 3.24 27.64 11.22
CA VAL A 21 2.99 26.40 10.48
C VAL A 21 3.38 25.24 11.38
N VAL A 22 2.38 24.52 11.90
CA VAL A 22 2.61 23.29 12.65
C VAL A 22 2.76 22.16 11.65
N VAL A 23 3.98 21.63 11.51
CA VAL A 23 4.24 20.39 10.78
C VAL A 23 4.29 19.27 11.81
N VAL A 24 3.24 18.45 11.87
CA VAL A 24 3.22 17.25 12.72
C VAL A 24 3.75 16.08 11.90
N THR A 25 4.95 15.62 12.20
CA THR A 25 5.50 14.37 11.65
C THR A 25 4.99 13.22 12.51
N VAL A 26 3.98 12.49 12.04
CA VAL A 26 3.44 11.30 12.72
C VAL A 26 4.03 10.06 12.07
N SER A 27 4.75 9.23 12.83
CA SER A 27 5.31 7.97 12.34
C SER A 27 4.20 7.02 11.84
N MET A 28 4.42 6.35 10.70
CA MET A 28 3.42 5.51 10.04
C MET A 28 2.83 4.39 10.93
N LEU A 29 3.61 3.85 11.88
CA LEU A 29 3.12 2.87 12.86
C LEU A 29 2.07 3.47 13.81
N ALA A 30 2.23 4.73 14.23
CA ALA A 30 1.24 5.44 15.04
C ALA A 30 0.00 5.81 14.22
N PHE A 31 0.16 6.13 12.93
CA PHE A 31 -0.99 6.37 12.04
C PHE A 31 -1.78 5.09 11.77
N GLY A 32 -1.10 3.94 11.60
CA GLY A 32 -1.75 2.64 11.52
C GLY A 32 -2.54 2.29 12.77
N ALA A 33 -1.98 2.52 13.97
CA ALA A 33 -2.68 2.26 15.24
C ALA A 33 -3.83 3.25 15.54
N ILE A 34 -3.65 4.54 15.23
CA ILE A 34 -4.69 5.58 15.40
C ILE A 34 -5.80 5.42 14.36
N ARG A 35 -5.47 5.04 13.12
CA ARG A 35 -6.47 4.76 12.08
C ARG A 35 -7.13 3.40 12.31
N ALA A 36 -6.43 2.39 12.82
CA ALA A 36 -7.03 1.14 13.26
C ALA A 36 -7.98 1.37 14.44
N SER A 37 -7.64 2.22 15.42
CA SER A 37 -8.57 2.58 16.49
C SER A 37 -9.75 3.39 15.95
N ALA A 38 -9.51 4.42 15.13
CA ALA A 38 -10.54 5.25 14.48
C ALA A 38 -11.50 4.45 13.57
N GLN A 39 -10.97 3.52 12.75
CA GLN A 39 -11.76 2.66 11.86
C GLN A 39 -12.49 1.55 12.62
N SER A 40 -11.93 1.06 13.74
CA SER A 40 -12.64 0.17 14.67
C SER A 40 -13.91 0.80 15.23
N PHE A 41 -14.04 2.14 15.23
CA PHE A 41 -15.23 2.81 15.73
C PHE A 41 -16.44 2.78 14.77
N THR A 42 -16.22 2.53 13.47
CA THR A 42 -17.29 2.58 12.43
C THR A 42 -17.68 1.22 11.84
N LEU A 43 -17.05 0.14 12.30
CA LEU A 43 -17.20 -1.23 11.77
C LEU A 43 -18.02 -2.15 12.69
N LEU A 44 -18.94 -1.60 13.49
CA LEU A 44 -19.91 -2.45 14.16
C LEU A 44 -20.89 -2.95 13.10
N ASP A 45 -20.80 -4.24 12.76
CA ASP A 45 -21.74 -4.89 11.85
C ASP A 45 -23.17 -4.64 12.36
N GLU A 46 -23.91 -3.76 11.67
CA GLU A 46 -25.29 -3.43 12.04
C GLU A 46 -26.26 -4.60 11.78
N ILE A 47 -25.80 -5.64 11.07
CA ILE A 47 -26.59 -6.81 10.71
C ILE A 47 -25.80 -8.07 11.03
N CYS A 48 -26.39 -8.93 11.86
CA CYS A 48 -25.85 -10.24 12.18
C CYS A 48 -26.46 -11.30 11.24
N VAL A 49 -25.61 -12.04 10.54
CA VAL A 49 -26.05 -13.19 9.73
C VAL A 49 -26.03 -14.43 10.61
N ALA A 50 -27.19 -15.04 10.84
CA ALA A 50 -27.36 -16.13 11.79
C ALA A 50 -27.95 -17.39 11.16
N ARG A 51 -27.53 -18.53 11.70
CA ARG A 51 -28.10 -19.85 11.42
C ARG A 51 -28.78 -20.39 12.68
N PRO A 52 -30.02 -20.90 12.59
CA PRO A 52 -30.64 -21.57 13.72
C PRO A 52 -29.79 -22.77 14.16
N GLY A 53 -29.60 -22.93 15.47
CA GLY A 53 -28.82 -24.02 16.06
C GLY A 53 -27.30 -23.78 16.07
N VAL A 54 -26.81 -22.71 15.45
CA VAL A 54 -25.38 -22.38 15.37
C VAL A 54 -25.06 -21.17 16.24
N ARG A 55 -23.80 -21.02 16.63
CA ARG A 55 -23.34 -19.80 17.29
C ARG A 55 -23.35 -18.62 16.31
N ALA A 56 -23.52 -17.41 16.84
CA ALA A 56 -23.41 -16.16 16.08
C ALA A 56 -22.54 -15.17 16.86
N ILE A 57 -21.85 -14.28 16.17
CA ILE A 57 -20.99 -13.26 16.77
C ILE A 57 -21.42 -11.86 16.33
N VAL A 58 -21.42 -10.91 17.26
CA VAL A 58 -21.71 -9.50 16.98
C VAL A 58 -20.66 -8.62 17.63
N PRO A 59 -19.86 -7.88 16.85
CA PRO A 59 -18.99 -6.82 17.38
C PRO A 59 -19.84 -5.78 18.11
N VAL A 60 -19.38 -5.30 19.26
CA VAL A 60 -20.06 -4.29 20.09
C VAL A 60 -19.07 -3.29 20.69
N GLN A 61 -19.60 -2.13 21.05
CA GLN A 61 -18.89 -1.12 21.84
C GLN A 61 -19.61 -0.93 23.17
N PHE A 62 -18.81 -0.82 24.23
CA PHE A 62 -19.28 -0.44 25.55
C PHE A 62 -18.91 1.01 25.85
N ALA A 63 -19.82 1.75 26.47
CA ALA A 63 -19.55 3.12 26.90
C ALA A 63 -18.36 3.19 27.89
N ARG A 64 -18.21 2.14 28.73
CA ARG A 64 -17.05 1.95 29.60
C ARG A 64 -16.58 0.51 29.46
N GLN A 65 -15.26 0.28 29.42
CA GLN A 65 -14.70 -1.07 29.32
C GLN A 65 -15.19 -2.00 30.44
N ASN A 66 -15.36 -1.50 31.66
CA ASN A 66 -15.89 -2.28 32.79
C ASN A 66 -17.33 -2.75 32.61
N ASP A 67 -18.10 -2.16 31.69
CA ASP A 67 -19.46 -2.61 31.40
C ASP A 67 -19.46 -3.99 30.71
N ALA A 68 -18.36 -4.38 30.06
CA ALA A 68 -18.21 -5.70 29.44
C ALA A 68 -18.38 -6.86 30.43
N ARG A 69 -18.03 -6.66 31.71
CA ARG A 69 -18.12 -7.66 32.78
C ARG A 69 -19.52 -7.83 33.37
N ARG A 70 -20.47 -6.96 32.99
CA ARG A 70 -21.86 -7.08 33.44
C ARG A 70 -22.54 -8.23 32.72
N PRO A 71 -23.57 -8.86 33.32
CA PRO A 71 -24.42 -9.77 32.57
C PRO A 71 -25.19 -9.00 31.49
N TRP A 72 -25.15 -9.50 30.27
CA TRP A 72 -25.86 -8.94 29.11
C TRP A 72 -26.94 -9.91 28.67
N PRO A 73 -28.16 -9.84 29.24
CA PRO A 73 -29.24 -10.72 28.80
C PRO A 73 -29.60 -10.39 27.35
N ALA A 74 -29.68 -11.44 26.54
CA ALA A 74 -30.08 -11.35 25.14
C ALA A 74 -31.41 -12.06 24.92
N PHE A 75 -32.26 -11.45 24.11
CA PHE A 75 -33.56 -12.02 23.73
C PHE A 75 -33.76 -11.91 22.23
N LEU A 76 -34.29 -12.95 21.60
CA LEU A 76 -34.83 -12.84 20.25
C LEU A 76 -36.12 -12.01 20.26
N ASP A 77 -36.54 -11.49 19.11
CA ASP A 77 -37.82 -10.76 18.98
C ASP A 77 -39.05 -11.56 19.42
N ASP A 78 -38.97 -12.89 19.37
CA ASP A 78 -40.04 -13.77 19.86
C ASP A 78 -40.04 -13.97 21.39
N GLY A 79 -39.17 -13.25 22.11
CA GLY A 79 -39.09 -13.23 23.56
C GLY A 79 -38.22 -14.33 24.17
N ARG A 80 -37.67 -15.25 23.37
CA ARG A 80 -36.79 -16.30 23.91
C ARG A 80 -35.44 -15.75 24.32
N GLY A 81 -35.01 -16.11 25.52
CA GLY A 81 -33.67 -15.81 26.02
C GLY A 81 -32.59 -16.59 25.26
N VAL A 82 -31.45 -15.94 25.01
CA VAL A 82 -30.28 -16.52 24.34
C VAL A 82 -29.07 -16.39 25.24
N ALA A 83 -28.34 -17.49 25.44
CA ALA A 83 -27.08 -17.46 26.19
C ALA A 83 -26.08 -16.54 25.47
N THR A 84 -25.46 -15.64 26.23
CA THR A 84 -24.53 -14.63 25.72
C THR A 84 -23.20 -14.76 26.44
N GLU A 85 -22.15 -14.89 25.66
CA GLU A 85 -20.77 -14.83 26.12
C GLU A 85 -20.13 -13.53 25.60
N VAL A 86 -19.24 -12.93 26.39
CA VAL A 86 -18.56 -11.69 26.01
C VAL A 86 -17.07 -11.97 25.82
N TYR A 87 -16.54 -11.59 24.66
CA TYR A 87 -15.12 -11.73 24.33
C TYR A 87 -14.51 -10.38 24.01
N ARG A 88 -13.26 -10.18 24.43
CA ARG A 88 -12.36 -9.19 23.83
C ARG A 88 -11.71 -9.83 22.61
N ILE A 89 -11.85 -9.19 21.45
CA ILE A 89 -11.11 -9.55 20.24
C ILE A 89 -9.94 -8.59 20.12
N GLU A 90 -8.73 -9.13 20.17
CA GLU A 90 -7.50 -8.36 20.05
C GLU A 90 -6.79 -8.66 18.74
N VAL A 91 -6.13 -7.63 18.22
CA VAL A 91 -5.45 -7.68 16.92
C VAL A 91 -4.02 -7.17 17.10
N HIS A 92 -3.06 -8.02 16.77
CA HIS A 92 -1.64 -7.68 16.75
C HIS A 92 -1.15 -7.69 15.31
N TYR A 93 -0.55 -6.58 14.86
CA TYR A 93 -0.03 -6.50 13.50
C TYR A 93 1.44 -6.87 13.47
N ARG A 94 1.82 -7.76 12.55
CA ARG A 94 3.21 -8.09 12.24
C ARG A 94 3.53 -7.70 10.81
N GLN A 95 4.76 -7.28 10.59
CA GLN A 95 5.30 -7.19 9.23
C GLN A 95 5.46 -8.60 8.69
N GLY A 96 4.91 -8.86 7.50
CA GLY A 96 5.14 -10.13 6.83
C GLY A 96 6.36 -10.05 5.93
N ASN A 97 7.10 -11.15 5.84
CA ASN A 97 8.39 -11.17 5.15
C ASN A 97 8.27 -11.52 3.65
N SER A 98 7.14 -12.06 3.19
CA SER A 98 6.95 -12.35 1.76
C SER A 98 6.61 -11.08 0.96
N PRO A 99 6.95 -11.02 -0.33
CA PRO A 99 6.49 -9.94 -1.20
C PRO A 99 4.98 -9.74 -1.16
N MET A 100 4.20 -10.82 -1.15
CA MET A 100 2.74 -10.74 -1.06
C MET A 100 2.26 -10.16 0.28
N ALA A 101 2.92 -10.50 1.39
CA ALA A 101 2.56 -9.93 2.69
C ALA A 101 2.83 -8.43 2.71
N ARG A 102 4.01 -7.99 2.26
CA ARG A 102 4.35 -6.57 2.16
C ARG A 102 3.38 -5.82 1.23
N TRP A 103 2.92 -6.46 0.16
CA TRP A 103 1.92 -5.91 -0.74
C TRP A 103 0.55 -5.74 -0.06
N LEU A 104 0.03 -6.78 0.57
CA LEU A 104 -1.30 -6.74 1.21
C LEU A 104 -1.30 -5.91 2.52
N GLY A 105 -0.13 -5.57 3.02
CA GLY A 105 0.09 -4.81 4.25
C GLY A 105 0.35 -5.72 5.45
N PRO A 106 0.40 -5.15 6.67
CA PRO A 106 0.70 -5.90 7.88
C PRO A 106 -0.23 -7.11 8.06
N VAL A 107 0.36 -8.24 8.43
CA VAL A 107 -0.36 -9.48 8.77
C VAL A 107 -0.99 -9.28 10.15
N ALA A 108 -2.30 -9.43 10.22
CA ALA A 108 -3.04 -9.32 11.46
C ALA A 108 -3.11 -10.68 12.17
N GLU A 109 -2.72 -10.72 13.43
CA GLU A 109 -2.86 -11.86 14.33
C GLU A 109 -4.03 -11.60 15.28
N TRP A 110 -5.04 -12.46 15.20
CA TRP A 110 -6.30 -12.31 15.90
C TRP A 110 -6.39 -13.29 17.05
N ARG A 111 -6.83 -12.81 18.21
CA ARG A 111 -7.14 -13.66 19.36
C ARG A 111 -8.42 -13.21 20.03
N SER A 112 -9.19 -14.16 20.53
CA SER A 112 -10.31 -13.91 21.42
C SER A 112 -9.93 -14.23 22.87
N ILE A 113 -10.37 -13.38 23.79
CA ILE A 113 -10.15 -13.55 25.22
C ILE A 113 -11.50 -13.40 25.91
N PRO A 114 -12.01 -14.43 26.62
CA PRO A 114 -13.22 -14.31 27.42
C PRO A 114 -13.12 -13.14 28.41
N VAL A 115 -14.20 -12.40 28.62
CA VAL A 115 -14.19 -11.18 29.46
C VAL A 115 -13.74 -11.45 30.90
N GLU A 116 -13.94 -12.67 31.41
CA GLU A 116 -13.53 -13.12 32.74
C GLU A 116 -12.01 -13.28 32.86
N GLN A 117 -11.34 -13.60 31.74
CA GLN A 117 -9.90 -13.79 31.64
C GLN A 117 -9.17 -12.51 31.22
N TRP A 118 -9.89 -11.59 30.58
CA TRP A 118 -9.31 -10.36 30.06
C TRP A 118 -8.82 -9.43 31.18
N ARG A 119 -7.62 -8.90 30.96
CA ARG A 119 -7.00 -7.83 31.75
C ARG A 119 -6.65 -6.71 30.81
N ASP A 120 -6.84 -5.48 31.27
CA ASP A 120 -6.45 -4.30 30.50
C ASP A 120 -4.93 -4.22 30.39
N ASP A 121 -4.43 -4.55 29.21
CA ASP A 121 -3.02 -4.46 28.82
C ASP A 121 -2.77 -3.32 27.81
N GLY A 122 -3.80 -2.50 27.51
CA GLY A 122 -3.73 -1.45 26.51
C GLY A 122 -3.75 -1.94 25.06
N GLY A 123 -4.01 -3.22 24.80
CA GLY A 123 -4.06 -3.79 23.46
C GLY A 123 -5.19 -3.23 22.58
N ALA A 124 -4.88 -3.04 21.28
CA ALA A 124 -5.88 -2.69 20.27
C ALA A 124 -6.86 -3.85 20.06
N GLY A 125 -8.15 -3.52 19.91
CA GLY A 125 -9.19 -4.53 19.77
C GLY A 125 -10.60 -4.00 20.00
N PHE A 126 -11.59 -4.87 19.87
CA PHE A 126 -13.00 -4.57 20.12
C PHE A 126 -13.65 -5.65 20.99
N TRP A 127 -14.87 -5.39 21.44
CA TRP A 127 -15.66 -6.36 22.20
C TRP A 127 -16.63 -7.07 21.26
N ALA A 128 -16.92 -8.33 21.54
CA ALA A 128 -17.91 -9.08 20.77
C ALA A 128 -18.81 -9.88 21.71
N PHE A 129 -20.10 -9.94 21.37
CA PHE A 129 -21.00 -10.93 21.93
C PHE A 129 -21.01 -12.18 21.06
N VAL A 130 -20.98 -13.33 21.72
CA VAL A 130 -21.20 -14.63 21.08
C VAL A 130 -22.47 -15.24 21.64
N PHE A 131 -23.40 -15.59 20.75
CA PHE A 131 -24.72 -16.12 21.08
C PHE A 131 -24.82 -17.58 20.67
N GLN A 132 -25.52 -18.39 21.44
CA GLN A 132 -25.96 -19.73 21.00
C GLN A 132 -27.37 -19.65 20.46
N ILE A 133 -27.54 -19.60 19.13
CA ILE A 133 -28.86 -19.43 18.53
C ILE A 133 -29.66 -20.74 18.64
N PRO A 134 -30.89 -20.75 19.21
CA PRO A 134 -31.72 -21.95 19.26
C PRO A 134 -32.02 -22.51 17.86
N ALA A 135 -32.13 -23.84 17.72
CA ALA A 135 -32.48 -24.49 16.44
C ALA A 135 -33.85 -24.04 15.91
N GLU A 136 -34.77 -23.76 16.82
CA GLU A 136 -36.13 -23.32 16.50
C GLU A 136 -36.23 -21.79 16.33
N ALA A 137 -35.11 -21.06 16.35
CA ALA A 137 -35.08 -19.59 16.42
C ALA A 137 -35.84 -18.94 15.25
N LYS A 138 -36.60 -17.88 15.57
CA LYS A 138 -37.35 -17.03 14.63
C LYS A 138 -37.21 -15.57 15.08
N GLY A 139 -37.64 -14.62 14.25
CA GLY A 139 -37.61 -13.19 14.56
C GLY A 139 -36.85 -12.38 13.52
N GLY A 140 -36.76 -11.05 13.68
CA GLY A 140 -35.98 -10.18 12.78
C GLY A 140 -34.73 -9.60 13.44
N ALA A 141 -34.57 -9.76 14.75
CA ALA A 141 -33.49 -9.18 15.53
C ALA A 141 -33.21 -9.93 16.84
N ILE A 142 -32.04 -9.64 17.41
CA ILE A 142 -31.65 -9.98 18.78
C ILE A 142 -31.50 -8.68 19.59
N ARG A 143 -32.07 -8.67 20.78
CA ARG A 143 -32.04 -7.53 21.72
C ARG A 143 -31.05 -7.83 22.83
N VAL A 144 -30.03 -6.98 23.00
CA VAL A 144 -28.96 -7.17 24.00
C VAL A 144 -28.72 -5.85 24.72
N GLY A 145 -28.92 -5.83 26.03
CA GLY A 145 -28.67 -4.62 26.83
C GLY A 145 -29.44 -3.37 26.38
N GLY A 146 -30.60 -3.53 25.75
CA GLY A 146 -31.42 -2.44 25.19
C GLY A 146 -31.12 -2.09 23.73
N GLN A 147 -30.01 -2.56 23.16
CA GLN A 147 -29.73 -2.44 21.73
C GLN A 147 -30.48 -3.53 20.96
N THR A 148 -31.01 -3.19 19.78
CA THR A 148 -31.62 -4.15 18.86
C THR A 148 -30.69 -4.34 17.68
N ILE A 149 -30.25 -5.57 17.44
CA ILE A 149 -29.36 -5.95 16.35
C ILE A 149 -30.16 -6.76 15.33
N PRO A 150 -30.40 -6.24 14.12
CA PRO A 150 -31.01 -6.98 13.03
C PRO A 150 -30.34 -8.33 12.78
N LEU A 151 -31.15 -9.37 12.61
CA LEU A 151 -30.74 -10.71 12.22
C LEU A 151 -31.20 -11.01 10.80
N ILE A 152 -30.28 -11.53 10.00
CA ILE A 152 -30.60 -12.14 8.72
C ILE A 152 -30.43 -13.64 8.86
N TRP A 153 -31.55 -14.34 8.68
CA TRP A 153 -31.57 -15.79 8.75
C TRP A 153 -31.07 -16.40 7.45
N VAL A 154 -30.12 -17.31 7.59
CA VAL A 154 -29.74 -18.21 6.51
C VAL A 154 -30.75 -19.37 6.54
N ILE A 155 -31.90 -19.18 5.88
CA ILE A 155 -32.99 -20.16 5.89
C ILE A 155 -32.72 -21.22 4.83
N GLY A 156 -32.57 -22.48 5.26
CA GLY A 156 -32.40 -23.65 4.42
C GLY A 156 -31.35 -24.59 5.01
N GLY A 157 -31.75 -25.83 5.32
CA GLY A 157 -30.85 -26.90 5.80
C GLY A 157 -29.85 -27.40 4.74
N GLY A 158 -29.61 -26.62 3.68
CA GLY A 158 -28.55 -26.87 2.74
C GLY A 158 -27.20 -26.66 3.43
N ASP A 159 -26.27 -27.55 3.13
CA ASP A 159 -24.91 -27.46 3.62
C ASP A 159 -24.37 -26.05 3.38
N THR A 160 -23.85 -25.39 4.42
CA THR A 160 -23.23 -24.07 4.29
C THR A 160 -22.06 -24.14 3.30
N GLN A 161 -21.42 -25.31 3.18
CA GLN A 161 -20.47 -25.56 2.12
C GLN A 161 -21.10 -25.43 0.74
N ALA A 162 -22.31 -25.95 0.50
CA ALA A 162 -22.99 -25.82 -0.80
C ALA A 162 -23.32 -24.36 -1.16
N ARG A 163 -23.68 -23.51 -0.19
CA ARG A 163 -23.94 -22.08 -0.45
C ARG A 163 -22.67 -21.29 -0.73
N LEU A 164 -21.64 -21.53 0.07
CA LEU A 164 -20.33 -20.97 -0.20
C LEU A 164 -19.85 -21.42 -1.61
N ALA A 165 -20.23 -22.62 -2.06
CA ALA A 165 -19.76 -23.23 -3.32
C ALA A 165 -20.42 -22.65 -4.56
N GLY A 166 -21.56 -21.98 -4.39
CA GLY A 166 -22.31 -21.38 -5.48
C GLY A 166 -21.83 -19.98 -5.86
N LEU A 167 -20.75 -19.45 -5.26
CA LEU A 167 -20.24 -18.14 -5.64
C LEU A 167 -19.75 -18.16 -7.10
N PRO A 168 -20.31 -17.31 -7.99
CA PRO A 168 -19.87 -17.28 -9.36
C PRO A 168 -18.44 -16.74 -9.43
N THR A 169 -17.62 -17.38 -10.25
CA THR A 169 -16.33 -16.83 -10.64
C THR A 169 -16.59 -15.79 -11.72
N ALA A 170 -16.25 -14.52 -11.47
CA ALA A 170 -16.35 -13.48 -12.49
C ALA A 170 -15.55 -13.89 -13.74
N PRO A 171 -16.20 -14.01 -14.91
CA PRO A 171 -15.50 -14.17 -16.18
C PRO A 171 -14.41 -13.11 -16.36
N GLY A 172 -13.26 -13.51 -16.91
CA GLY A 172 -12.18 -12.56 -17.25
C GLY A 172 -11.33 -12.02 -16.10
N VAL A 173 -11.63 -12.35 -14.84
CA VAL A 173 -10.70 -12.07 -13.73
C VAL A 173 -9.54 -13.05 -13.79
N HIS A 174 -8.30 -12.53 -13.86
CA HIS A 174 -7.12 -13.39 -13.81
C HIS A 174 -7.14 -14.17 -12.50
N ARG A 175 -6.84 -15.46 -12.59
CA ARG A 175 -6.67 -16.29 -11.41
C ARG A 175 -5.25 -16.12 -10.90
N LEU A 176 -5.09 -16.12 -9.59
CA LEU A 176 -3.77 -16.35 -9.03
C LEU A 176 -3.33 -17.75 -9.43
N ASP A 177 -2.07 -17.88 -9.86
CA ASP A 177 -1.44 -19.19 -9.93
C ASP A 177 -1.35 -19.81 -8.52
N ALA A 178 -1.11 -21.12 -8.46
CA ALA A 178 -1.12 -21.86 -7.20
C ALA A 178 -0.09 -21.32 -6.18
N ALA A 179 1.05 -20.81 -6.65
CA ALA A 179 2.10 -20.27 -5.79
C ALA A 179 1.67 -18.92 -5.19
N ALA A 180 1.21 -17.99 -6.03
CA ALA A 180 0.70 -16.70 -5.58
C ALA A 180 -0.52 -16.87 -4.67
N LEU A 181 -1.42 -17.82 -4.97
CA LEU A 181 -2.57 -18.14 -4.12
C LEU A 181 -2.10 -18.65 -2.75
N ALA A 182 -1.13 -19.56 -2.70
CA ALA A 182 -0.58 -20.05 -1.43
C ALA A 182 0.05 -18.94 -0.58
N GLU A 183 0.73 -17.96 -1.21
CA GLU A 183 1.24 -16.79 -0.50
C GLU A 183 0.12 -15.91 0.06
N VAL A 184 -0.92 -15.61 -0.72
CA VAL A 184 -2.08 -14.84 -0.25
C VAL A 184 -2.80 -15.57 0.89
N GLN A 185 -2.95 -16.89 0.78
CA GLN A 185 -3.51 -17.73 1.85
C GLN A 185 -2.69 -17.62 3.13
N ALA A 186 -1.36 -17.72 3.04
CA ALA A 186 -0.49 -17.63 4.21
C ALA A 186 -0.65 -16.28 4.94
N VAL A 187 -0.81 -15.18 4.18
CA VAL A 187 -1.05 -13.84 4.70
C VAL A 187 -2.42 -13.71 5.35
N LEU A 188 -3.47 -14.24 4.70
CA LEU A 188 -4.85 -14.04 5.11
C LEU A 188 -5.41 -15.11 6.06
N ARG A 189 -4.72 -16.24 6.29
CA ARG A 189 -5.31 -17.39 7.01
C ARG A 189 -5.88 -17.05 8.39
N ASN A 190 -5.32 -16.02 9.03
CA ASN A 190 -5.71 -15.58 10.36
C ASN A 190 -6.51 -14.27 10.35
N ASP A 191 -6.82 -13.70 9.18
CA ASP A 191 -7.56 -12.44 9.04
C ASP A 191 -9.05 -12.71 8.78
N PRO A 192 -9.90 -12.77 9.82
CA PRO A 192 -11.33 -13.06 9.66
C PRO A 192 -12.07 -12.00 8.84
N ILE A 193 -11.51 -10.79 8.70
CA ILE A 193 -12.14 -9.69 7.95
C ILE A 193 -11.95 -9.88 6.45
N ARG A 194 -10.80 -10.37 6.02
CA ARG A 194 -10.42 -10.46 4.60
C ARG A 194 -10.42 -11.87 4.04
N LEU A 195 -10.50 -12.92 4.88
CA LEU A 195 -10.43 -14.31 4.45
C LEU A 195 -11.47 -14.67 3.38
N TRP A 196 -12.67 -14.08 3.43
CA TRP A 196 -13.71 -14.27 2.42
C TRP A 196 -13.25 -13.88 0.99
N ARG A 197 -12.28 -12.97 0.84
CA ARG A 197 -11.74 -12.63 -0.48
C ARG A 197 -11.01 -13.79 -1.14
N LEU A 198 -10.47 -14.73 -0.37
CA LEU A 198 -9.90 -15.95 -0.92
C LEU A 198 -10.93 -16.78 -1.68
N MET A 199 -12.23 -16.67 -1.33
CA MET A 199 -13.30 -17.38 -2.03
C MET A 199 -13.42 -16.88 -3.46
N LEU A 200 -13.23 -15.57 -3.64
CA LEU A 200 -13.28 -14.94 -4.95
C LEU A 200 -12.05 -15.31 -5.80
N LEU A 201 -10.89 -15.50 -5.16
CA LEU A 201 -9.63 -15.81 -5.83
C LEU A 201 -9.47 -17.28 -6.21
N ALA A 202 -9.92 -18.20 -5.35
CA ALA A 202 -9.60 -19.62 -5.46
C ALA A 202 -10.46 -20.42 -6.46
N SER A 203 -11.34 -19.76 -7.23
CA SER A 203 -12.17 -20.38 -8.26
C SER A 203 -13.02 -21.55 -7.75
N GLY A 204 -13.56 -21.40 -6.55
CA GLY A 204 -14.40 -22.39 -5.92
C GLY A 204 -13.97 -22.72 -4.50
N ASN A 205 -14.77 -23.58 -3.89
CA ASN A 205 -14.83 -23.77 -2.45
C ASN A 205 -13.78 -24.68 -1.84
N GLU A 206 -13.11 -25.50 -2.65
CA GLU A 206 -12.18 -26.53 -2.18
C GLU A 206 -11.04 -25.96 -1.33
N VAL A 207 -10.79 -24.66 -1.46
CA VAL A 207 -9.70 -23.97 -0.78
C VAL A 207 -10.14 -23.28 0.51
N VAL A 208 -11.31 -22.63 0.55
CA VAL A 208 -11.62 -21.69 1.64
C VAL A 208 -12.17 -22.36 2.89
N ILE A 209 -13.03 -23.35 2.75
CA ILE A 209 -13.58 -24.05 3.92
C ILE A 209 -12.46 -24.67 4.77
N PRO A 210 -11.48 -25.41 4.19
CA PRO A 210 -10.35 -25.92 4.96
C PRO A 210 -9.52 -24.81 5.64
N LEU A 211 -9.40 -23.63 5.01
CA LEU A 211 -8.67 -22.50 5.60
C LEU A 211 -9.39 -21.90 6.79
N ILE A 212 -10.70 -21.69 6.70
CA ILE A 212 -11.55 -21.24 7.82
C ILE A 212 -11.45 -22.27 8.95
N GLU A 213 -11.58 -23.55 8.64
CA GLU A 213 -11.46 -24.64 9.62
C GLU A 213 -10.07 -24.69 10.29
N SER A 214 -9.02 -24.21 9.60
CA SER A 214 -7.65 -24.12 10.12
C SER A 214 -7.42 -23.00 11.13
N ILE A 215 -8.38 -22.07 11.30
CA ILE A 215 -8.30 -21.03 12.34
C ILE A 215 -8.47 -21.71 13.71
N ALA A 216 -7.40 -21.66 14.51
CA ALA A 216 -7.36 -22.35 15.80
C ALA A 216 -8.32 -21.75 16.85
N ASP A 217 -8.50 -20.42 16.84
CA ASP A 217 -9.41 -19.75 17.77
C ASP A 217 -10.87 -19.88 17.29
N PRO A 218 -11.75 -20.55 18.06
CA PRO A 218 -13.12 -20.84 17.62
C PRO A 218 -14.00 -19.60 17.47
N VAL A 219 -13.73 -18.51 18.20
CA VAL A 219 -14.50 -17.26 18.09
C VAL A 219 -14.05 -16.47 16.86
N ILE A 220 -12.75 -16.44 16.58
CA ILE A 220 -12.22 -15.83 15.34
C ILE A 220 -12.69 -16.63 14.12
N ARG A 221 -12.69 -17.96 14.19
CA ARG A 221 -13.26 -18.82 13.14
C ARG A 221 -14.73 -18.52 12.89
N LEU A 222 -15.53 -18.44 13.95
CA LEU A 222 -16.96 -18.08 13.87
C LEU A 222 -17.14 -16.71 13.19
N TYR A 223 -16.29 -15.74 13.50
CA TYR A 223 -16.34 -14.42 12.87
C TYR A 223 -16.03 -14.48 11.37
N ALA A 224 -14.99 -15.23 10.99
CA ALA A 224 -14.64 -15.45 9.59
C ALA A 224 -15.78 -16.13 8.80
N GLU A 225 -16.38 -17.18 9.37
CA GLU A 225 -17.53 -17.89 8.78
C GLU A 225 -18.71 -16.95 8.56
N GLN A 226 -19.07 -16.16 9.57
CA GLN A 226 -20.21 -15.25 9.49
C GLN A 226 -19.99 -14.17 8.43
N ARG A 227 -18.78 -13.60 8.32
CA ARG A 227 -18.46 -12.62 7.27
C ARG A 227 -18.46 -13.22 5.88
N ALA A 228 -17.86 -14.41 5.71
CA ALA A 228 -17.87 -15.13 4.43
C ALA A 228 -19.30 -15.43 3.96
N LEU A 229 -20.14 -15.93 4.87
CA LEU A 229 -21.55 -16.21 4.59
C LEU A 229 -22.33 -14.94 4.24
N ALA A 230 -22.08 -13.84 4.93
CA ALA A 230 -22.73 -12.57 4.66
C ALA A 230 -22.41 -12.02 3.26
N TRP A 231 -21.14 -12.08 2.85
CA TRP A 231 -20.74 -11.71 1.48
C TRP A 231 -21.33 -12.66 0.44
N SER A 232 -21.33 -13.97 0.71
CA SER A 232 -21.96 -14.95 -0.18
C SER A 232 -23.44 -14.63 -0.41
N MET A 233 -24.20 -14.37 0.65
CA MET A 233 -25.62 -13.98 0.53
C MET A 233 -25.83 -12.65 -0.19
N ALA A 234 -24.99 -11.65 0.12
CA ALA A 234 -25.07 -10.34 -0.51
C ALA A 234 -24.85 -10.42 -2.03
N LEU A 235 -23.85 -11.21 -2.47
CA LEU A 235 -23.52 -11.40 -3.87
C LEU A 235 -24.57 -12.26 -4.58
N SER A 236 -25.05 -13.34 -3.98
CA SER A 236 -26.15 -14.14 -4.56
C SER A 236 -27.41 -13.29 -4.78
N ARG A 237 -27.76 -12.42 -3.82
CA ARG A 237 -28.89 -11.50 -4.01
C ARG A 237 -28.65 -10.49 -5.13
N LEU A 238 -27.42 -10.00 -5.28
CA LEU A 238 -27.08 -9.12 -6.40
C LEU A 238 -27.22 -9.87 -7.73
N SER A 239 -26.80 -11.14 -7.80
CA SER A 239 -26.98 -12.01 -8.96
C SER A 239 -28.45 -12.14 -9.38
N GLU A 240 -29.34 -12.31 -8.41
CA GLU A 240 -30.79 -12.39 -8.66
C GLU A 240 -31.38 -11.06 -9.20
N ILE A 241 -30.82 -9.93 -8.78
CA ILE A 241 -31.28 -8.59 -9.17
C ILE A 241 -30.71 -8.20 -10.54
N ASP A 242 -29.39 -8.31 -10.72
CA ASP A 242 -28.62 -7.88 -11.89
C ASP A 242 -27.29 -8.68 -11.99
N PRO A 243 -27.26 -9.77 -12.78
CA PRO A 243 -26.07 -10.61 -12.94
C PRO A 243 -24.85 -9.89 -13.52
N GLU A 244 -25.06 -8.93 -14.43
CA GLU A 244 -23.96 -8.18 -15.04
C GLU A 244 -23.30 -7.26 -14.01
N LEU A 245 -24.11 -6.66 -13.13
CA LEU A 245 -23.61 -5.81 -12.06
C LEU A 245 -22.91 -6.64 -10.96
N GLU A 246 -23.38 -7.86 -10.69
CA GLU A 246 -22.66 -8.80 -9.82
C GLU A 246 -21.27 -9.12 -10.36
N GLU A 247 -21.14 -9.44 -11.64
CA GLU A 247 -19.85 -9.72 -12.29
C GLU A 247 -18.88 -8.54 -12.13
N GLN A 248 -19.37 -7.32 -12.35
CA GLN A 248 -18.58 -6.10 -12.15
C GLN A 248 -18.14 -5.93 -10.69
N VAL A 249 -19.02 -6.19 -9.72
CA VAL A 249 -18.67 -6.12 -8.29
C VAL A 249 -17.64 -7.18 -7.94
N LEU A 250 -17.83 -8.42 -8.37
CA LEU A 250 -16.91 -9.53 -8.14
C LEU A 250 -15.52 -9.23 -8.70
N ALA A 251 -15.44 -8.68 -9.91
CA ALA A 251 -14.17 -8.24 -10.51
C ALA A 251 -13.46 -7.19 -9.64
N ARG A 252 -14.19 -6.28 -9.00
CA ARG A 252 -13.61 -5.24 -8.11
C ARG A 252 -13.24 -5.76 -6.73
N LEU A 253 -13.99 -6.72 -6.19
CA LEU A 253 -13.73 -7.31 -4.87
C LEU A 253 -12.61 -8.36 -4.91
N GLY A 254 -12.51 -9.13 -6.00
CA GLY A 254 -11.58 -10.23 -6.20
C GLY A 254 -10.52 -9.96 -7.27
N GLY A 255 -10.35 -8.71 -7.71
CA GLY A 255 -9.45 -8.34 -8.79
C GLY A 255 -8.01 -8.83 -8.57
N VAL A 256 -7.39 -9.33 -9.64
CA VAL A 256 -5.99 -9.79 -9.65
C VAL A 256 -5.29 -9.13 -10.81
N MET A 257 -4.29 -8.30 -10.50
CA MET A 257 -3.44 -7.68 -11.49
C MET A 257 -2.37 -8.67 -11.96
N ARG A 258 -2.27 -8.86 -13.27
CA ARG A 258 -1.12 -9.49 -13.93
C ARG A 258 -0.04 -8.44 -14.15
N VAL A 259 1.10 -8.63 -13.48
CA VAL A 259 2.26 -7.73 -13.56
C VAL A 259 3.14 -8.12 -14.75
N ASN A 260 3.38 -9.42 -14.93
CA ASN A 260 4.09 -10.01 -16.06
C ASN A 260 3.61 -11.46 -16.27
N ALA A 261 4.27 -12.22 -17.15
CA ALA A 261 3.83 -13.57 -17.54
C ALA A 261 3.74 -14.59 -16.39
N GLY A 262 4.43 -14.37 -15.27
CA GLY A 262 4.47 -15.31 -14.15
C GLY A 262 4.14 -14.69 -12.79
N LEU A 263 3.66 -13.45 -12.76
CA LEU A 263 3.42 -12.73 -11.53
C LEU A 263 2.03 -12.11 -11.51
N HIS A 264 1.26 -12.53 -10.52
CA HIS A 264 -0.08 -12.06 -10.24
C HIS A 264 -0.15 -11.51 -8.82
N ALA A 265 -0.81 -10.37 -8.65
CA ALA A 265 -0.97 -9.72 -7.36
C ALA A 265 -2.43 -9.32 -7.15
N PRO A 266 -3.04 -9.58 -5.98
CA PRO A 266 -4.38 -9.10 -5.69
C PRO A 266 -4.46 -7.58 -5.78
N LEU A 267 -5.56 -7.07 -6.28
CA LEU A 267 -5.80 -5.65 -6.43
C LEU A 267 -7.23 -5.31 -5.99
N TRP A 268 -7.40 -5.08 -4.70
CA TRP A 268 -8.70 -4.88 -4.08
C TRP A 268 -8.98 -3.40 -3.83
N HIS A 269 -10.16 -2.96 -4.24
CA HIS A 269 -10.64 -1.62 -3.93
C HIS A 269 -11.25 -1.51 -2.54
N GLY A 270 -11.16 -0.31 -1.98
CA GLY A 270 -12.03 0.17 -0.91
C GLY A 270 -11.39 0.20 0.47
N GLU A 271 -11.81 1.19 1.25
CA GLU A 271 -11.72 1.16 2.70
C GLU A 271 -12.80 0.22 3.25
N ASP A 272 -12.52 -0.44 4.38
CA ASP A 272 -13.41 -1.47 4.95
C ASP A 272 -14.84 -0.94 5.20
N SER A 273 -15.02 0.37 5.44
CA SER A 273 -16.32 1.00 5.71
C SER A 273 -17.26 1.09 4.49
N GLU A 274 -16.74 1.45 3.30
CA GLU A 274 -17.57 1.53 2.09
C GLU A 274 -18.01 0.14 1.61
N LEU A 275 -17.14 -0.86 1.77
CA LEU A 275 -17.46 -2.25 1.49
C LEU A 275 -18.51 -2.79 2.45
N GLU A 276 -18.41 -2.42 3.72
CA GLU A 276 -19.39 -2.79 4.73
C GLU A 276 -20.76 -2.16 4.43
N GLN A 277 -20.81 -0.88 4.06
CA GLN A 277 -22.05 -0.22 3.63
C GLN A 277 -22.68 -0.89 2.39
N LEU A 278 -21.87 -1.28 1.40
CA LEU A 278 -22.33 -2.02 0.23
C LEU A 278 -22.95 -3.37 0.65
N ARG A 279 -22.26 -4.12 1.52
CA ARG A 279 -22.75 -5.40 2.04
C ARG A 279 -24.07 -5.23 2.79
N LEU A 280 -24.17 -4.24 3.69
CA LEU A 280 -25.40 -3.95 4.44
C LEU A 280 -26.56 -3.55 3.51
N ALA A 281 -26.29 -2.73 2.48
CA ALA A 281 -27.28 -2.35 1.48
C ALA A 281 -27.80 -3.57 0.70
N LEU A 282 -26.89 -4.44 0.26
CA LEU A 282 -27.22 -5.71 -0.42
C LEU A 282 -28.02 -6.66 0.46
N LEU A 283 -27.77 -6.65 1.77
CA LEU A 283 -28.45 -7.51 2.75
C LEU A 283 -29.77 -6.91 3.27
N SER A 284 -30.04 -5.63 3.01
CA SER A 284 -31.23 -4.93 3.54
C SER A 284 -32.53 -5.44 2.93
N SER A 285 -33.44 -5.96 3.75
CA SER A 285 -34.79 -6.35 3.31
C SER A 285 -35.73 -5.16 3.10
N THR A 286 -35.36 -3.97 3.58
CA THR A 286 -36.19 -2.76 3.48
C THR A 286 -35.99 -2.00 2.18
N TRP A 287 -34.92 -2.29 1.45
CA TRP A 287 -34.59 -1.62 0.20
C TRP A 287 -35.16 -2.38 -0.99
N SER A 288 -35.74 -1.64 -1.94
CA SER A 288 -36.18 -2.21 -3.21
C SER A 288 -34.99 -2.64 -4.07
N GLU A 289 -35.19 -3.65 -4.90
CA GLU A 289 -34.17 -4.17 -5.83
C GLU A 289 -33.61 -3.07 -6.75
N HIS A 290 -34.47 -2.20 -7.27
CA HIS A 290 -34.05 -1.06 -8.09
C HIS A 290 -33.14 -0.08 -7.32
N ARG A 291 -33.42 0.18 -6.05
CA ARG A 291 -32.57 1.04 -5.20
C ARG A 291 -31.21 0.39 -4.95
N ILE A 292 -31.20 -0.92 -4.72
CA ILE A 292 -29.98 -1.71 -4.54
C ILE A 292 -29.13 -1.62 -5.83
N ALA A 293 -29.70 -1.98 -6.99
CA ALA A 293 -29.01 -1.93 -8.28
C ALA A 293 -28.45 -0.53 -8.57
N ALA A 294 -29.23 0.54 -8.32
CA ALA A 294 -28.76 1.91 -8.50
C ALA A 294 -27.57 2.27 -7.58
N LEU A 295 -27.61 1.87 -6.30
CA LEU A 295 -26.49 2.09 -5.37
C LEU A 295 -25.24 1.31 -5.80
N VAL A 296 -25.39 0.05 -6.20
CA VAL A 296 -24.27 -0.77 -6.62
C VAL A 296 -23.65 -0.25 -7.93
N ALA A 297 -24.48 0.16 -8.90
CA ALA A 297 -24.01 0.76 -10.14
C ALA A 297 -23.29 2.09 -9.90
N ASP A 298 -23.74 2.91 -8.94
CA ASP A 298 -23.01 4.09 -8.50
C ASP A 298 -21.67 3.73 -7.83
N TRP A 299 -21.67 2.72 -6.95
CA TRP A 299 -20.46 2.23 -6.30
C TRP A 299 -19.40 1.76 -7.32
N VAL A 300 -19.79 0.97 -8.33
CA VAL A 300 -18.88 0.54 -9.41
C VAL A 300 -18.36 1.74 -10.20
N ARG A 301 -19.24 2.68 -10.56
CA ARG A 301 -18.90 3.86 -11.38
C ARG A 301 -17.94 4.84 -10.69
N ARG A 302 -18.03 4.97 -9.36
CA ARG A 302 -17.13 5.84 -8.56
C ARG A 302 -15.71 5.28 -8.46
N ARG A 303 -15.48 4.00 -8.74
CA ARG A 303 -14.13 3.43 -8.74
C ARG A 303 -13.37 3.80 -10.01
N PRO A 304 -12.07 4.10 -9.91
CA PRO A 304 -11.28 4.43 -11.09
C PRO A 304 -11.24 3.24 -12.05
N ALA A 305 -11.34 3.52 -13.35
CA ALA A 305 -11.21 2.53 -14.42
C ALA A 305 -9.77 2.05 -14.59
N GLY A 306 -8.81 2.80 -14.03
CA GLY A 306 -7.48 2.29 -13.77
C GLY A 306 -6.60 3.26 -13.03
N ILE A 307 -5.36 2.83 -12.81
CA ILE A 307 -4.36 3.50 -11.98
C ILE A 307 -3.06 3.59 -12.76
N ALA A 308 -2.30 4.65 -12.50
CA ALA A 308 -1.00 4.83 -13.11
C ALA A 308 0.05 5.21 -12.07
N MET A 309 1.32 4.90 -12.37
CA MET A 309 2.45 5.26 -11.52
C MET A 309 3.73 5.45 -12.32
N THR A 310 4.70 6.13 -11.74
CA THR A 310 6.04 6.24 -12.32
C THR A 310 6.85 5.01 -11.90
N LEU A 311 7.27 4.21 -12.87
CA LEU A 311 8.16 3.07 -12.63
C LEU A 311 9.64 3.48 -12.74
N ASP A 312 9.92 4.47 -13.58
CA ASP A 312 11.26 4.92 -13.89
C ASP A 312 11.24 6.39 -14.34
N ASP A 313 12.09 7.23 -13.77
CA ASP A 313 12.19 8.65 -14.15
C ASP A 313 13.19 8.87 -15.30
N GLY A 314 14.27 8.09 -15.34
CA GLY A 314 15.31 8.32 -16.34
C GLY A 314 16.30 7.20 -16.56
N GLY A 315 15.89 5.97 -16.30
CA GLY A 315 16.70 4.77 -16.47
C GLY A 315 16.91 4.37 -17.91
N ARG A 316 16.18 4.93 -18.88
CA ARG A 316 16.38 4.66 -20.30
C ARG A 316 16.74 5.91 -21.09
N LEU A 317 17.39 5.70 -22.24
CA LEU A 317 17.62 6.73 -23.22
C LEU A 317 16.59 6.62 -24.35
N CYS A 318 16.13 7.75 -24.87
CA CYS A 318 15.45 7.81 -26.15
C CYS A 318 16.48 7.68 -27.30
N ALA A 319 16.00 7.44 -28.52
CA ALA A 319 16.87 7.33 -29.70
C ALA A 319 17.70 8.60 -29.95
N ALA A 320 17.20 9.77 -29.55
CA ALA A 320 17.90 11.05 -29.62
C ALA A 320 18.92 11.28 -28.49
N GLY A 321 19.09 10.32 -27.56
CA GLY A 321 20.03 10.42 -26.43
C GLY A 321 19.51 11.23 -25.23
N GLY A 322 18.24 11.65 -25.25
CA GLY A 322 17.53 12.22 -24.11
C GLY A 322 17.06 11.17 -23.10
N VAL A 323 16.60 11.63 -21.94
CA VAL A 323 16.10 10.76 -20.86
C VAL A 323 14.68 10.28 -21.20
N ARG A 324 14.42 8.97 -21.06
CA ARG A 324 13.12 8.34 -21.25
C ARG A 324 12.56 7.88 -19.91
N GLY A 325 11.40 8.43 -19.53
CA GLY A 325 10.63 7.99 -18.38
C GLY A 325 9.75 6.78 -18.72
N THR A 326 9.33 6.01 -17.72
CA THR A 326 8.40 4.89 -17.88
C THR A 326 7.28 4.99 -16.86
N VAL A 327 6.03 5.00 -17.35
CA VAL A 327 4.82 4.94 -16.54
C VAL A 327 4.24 3.55 -16.60
N GLY A 328 3.89 2.97 -15.47
CA GLY A 328 3.07 1.75 -15.40
C GLY A 328 1.59 2.13 -15.33
N VAL A 329 0.76 1.57 -16.20
CA VAL A 329 -0.70 1.74 -16.18
C VAL A 329 -1.39 0.40 -15.98
N VAL A 330 -2.44 0.38 -15.17
CA VAL A 330 -3.22 -0.81 -14.87
C VAL A 330 -4.66 -0.53 -15.23
N ASN A 331 -5.19 -1.27 -16.20
CA ASN A 331 -6.60 -1.25 -16.54
C ASN A 331 -7.38 -2.10 -15.53
N MET A 332 -8.32 -1.50 -14.82
CA MET A 332 -9.18 -2.17 -13.83
C MET A 332 -10.62 -2.34 -14.33
N SER A 333 -10.86 -2.08 -15.62
CA SER A 333 -12.11 -2.44 -16.29
C SER A 333 -12.05 -3.87 -16.82
N ASP A 334 -13.22 -4.37 -17.18
CA ASP A 334 -13.50 -5.67 -17.80
C ASP A 334 -13.19 -5.72 -19.30
N VAL A 335 -12.99 -4.56 -19.95
CA VAL A 335 -12.71 -4.46 -21.38
C VAL A 335 -11.27 -4.03 -21.66
N THR A 336 -10.70 -4.48 -22.79
CA THR A 336 -9.41 -3.94 -23.26
C THR A 336 -9.58 -2.48 -23.66
N VAL A 337 -8.69 -1.62 -23.15
CA VAL A 337 -8.73 -0.18 -23.43
C VAL A 337 -7.44 0.29 -24.07
N LEU A 338 -7.44 1.50 -24.61
CA LEU A 338 -6.22 2.18 -25.03
C LEU A 338 -5.68 3.07 -23.90
N ALA A 339 -4.37 3.11 -23.79
CA ALA A 339 -3.66 4.03 -22.91
C ALA A 339 -2.55 4.77 -23.64
N TRP A 340 -2.36 6.04 -23.31
CA TRP A 340 -1.27 6.87 -23.82
C TRP A 340 -0.99 8.00 -22.84
N ILE A 341 0.16 8.64 -23.01
CA ILE A 341 0.56 9.81 -22.24
C ILE A 341 0.36 11.03 -23.14
N GLU A 342 -0.40 12.01 -22.63
CA GLU A 342 -0.47 13.37 -23.15
C GLU A 342 0.29 14.29 -22.20
N GLY A 343 0.89 15.35 -22.71
CA GLY A 343 1.54 16.35 -21.85
C GLY A 343 2.97 16.65 -22.29
N GLY A 344 3.52 17.71 -21.68
CA GLY A 344 4.44 18.60 -22.39
C GLY A 344 3.67 19.68 -23.15
N ARG A 345 4.32 20.78 -23.55
CA ARG A 345 3.62 21.91 -24.21
C ARG A 345 3.46 21.73 -25.73
N GLY A 346 3.65 20.51 -26.24
CA GLY A 346 3.43 20.15 -27.64
C GLY A 346 2.24 19.20 -27.83
N PRO A 347 1.83 18.93 -29.08
CA PRO A 347 0.85 17.88 -29.40
C PRO A 347 1.42 16.46 -29.22
N GLU A 348 2.53 16.31 -28.48
CA GLU A 348 3.22 15.05 -28.27
C GLU A 348 2.33 14.11 -27.47
N ARG A 349 1.82 13.12 -28.18
CA ARG A 349 1.10 11.97 -27.65
C ARG A 349 1.97 10.76 -27.91
N THR A 350 2.22 9.96 -26.88
CA THR A 350 2.86 8.66 -27.09
C THR A 350 1.95 7.79 -27.96
N GLU A 351 2.54 6.88 -28.73
CA GLU A 351 1.77 5.87 -29.45
C GLU A 351 0.81 5.15 -28.48
N PRO A 352 -0.51 5.12 -28.77
CA PRO A 352 -1.45 4.43 -27.91
C PRO A 352 -1.16 2.94 -27.84
N LYS A 353 -1.12 2.41 -26.61
CA LYS A 353 -0.98 0.98 -26.37
C LYS A 353 -2.30 0.39 -25.90
N THR A 354 -2.58 -0.83 -26.31
CA THR A 354 -3.66 -1.62 -25.74
C THR A 354 -3.28 -2.08 -24.34
N VAL A 355 -4.22 -1.97 -23.41
CA VAL A 355 -4.07 -2.40 -22.02
C VAL A 355 -5.21 -3.36 -21.73
N ALA A 356 -4.87 -4.64 -21.67
CA ALA A 356 -5.82 -5.70 -21.34
C ALA A 356 -6.37 -5.51 -19.91
N PRO A 357 -7.59 -5.99 -19.62
CA PRO A 357 -8.13 -6.05 -18.27
C PRO A 357 -7.12 -6.57 -17.27
N TRP A 358 -7.03 -5.89 -16.13
CA TRP A 358 -6.24 -6.25 -14.97
C TRP A 358 -4.77 -6.53 -15.30
N THR A 359 -4.19 -5.84 -16.28
CA THR A 359 -2.80 -6.02 -16.68
C THR A 359 -2.02 -4.72 -16.50
N LEU A 360 -0.84 -4.81 -15.87
CA LEU A 360 0.14 -3.72 -15.85
C LEU A 360 0.83 -3.61 -17.21
N THR A 361 0.74 -2.44 -17.82
CA THR A 361 1.39 -2.12 -19.09
C THR A 361 2.34 -0.94 -18.91
N GLU A 362 3.57 -1.07 -19.39
CA GLU A 362 4.55 0.03 -19.38
C GLU A 362 4.36 0.95 -20.60
N LEU A 363 4.14 2.24 -20.33
CA LEU A 363 4.11 3.33 -21.30
C LEU A 363 5.42 4.11 -21.22
N PRO A 364 6.33 3.96 -22.21
CA PRO A 364 7.52 4.80 -22.29
C PRO A 364 7.10 6.22 -22.69
N PHE A 365 7.78 7.21 -22.14
CA PHE A 365 7.57 8.63 -22.47
C PHE A 365 8.91 9.25 -22.92
N ASP A 366 8.93 9.72 -24.16
CA ASP A 366 10.05 10.43 -24.78
C ASP A 366 9.72 11.92 -24.84
N GLY A 367 9.39 12.55 -23.71
CA GLY A 367 9.07 13.98 -23.74
C GLY A 367 10.32 14.79 -24.10
N GLU A 368 10.23 15.62 -25.16
CA GLU A 368 11.22 16.69 -25.35
C GLU A 368 11.10 17.68 -24.19
N LEU A 369 12.22 17.89 -23.50
CA LEU A 369 12.26 18.69 -22.29
C LEU A 369 11.89 20.15 -22.55
N PHE A 370 10.81 20.58 -21.92
CA PHE A 370 10.40 21.98 -21.91
C PHE A 370 11.29 22.80 -20.98
N ARG A 371 12.25 23.61 -21.45
CA ARG A 371 12.99 24.49 -20.51
C ARG A 371 12.01 25.35 -19.69
N VAL A 372 11.99 25.14 -18.37
CA VAL A 372 11.12 25.83 -17.38
C VAL A 372 11.16 27.35 -17.52
N ASP A 373 12.26 27.85 -18.07
CA ASP A 373 12.52 29.25 -18.43
C ASP A 373 11.40 29.90 -19.28
N GLN A 374 10.50 29.11 -19.88
CA GLN A 374 9.37 29.57 -20.68
C GLN A 374 7.98 29.47 -20.02
N MET A 375 7.86 29.10 -18.74
CA MET A 375 6.57 29.15 -18.04
C MET A 375 6.23 30.59 -17.61
N PRO A 376 5.17 31.22 -18.15
CA PRO A 376 4.71 32.53 -17.70
C PRO A 376 4.13 32.38 -16.29
N GLY A 377 4.58 33.24 -15.38
CA GLY A 377 4.09 33.30 -14.00
C GLY A 377 4.97 32.63 -12.94
N THR A 378 6.07 31.96 -13.32
CA THR A 378 7.11 31.57 -12.37
C THR A 378 8.30 32.51 -12.52
N GLU A 379 8.23 33.68 -11.89
CA GLU A 379 9.43 34.51 -11.69
C GLU A 379 10.42 33.68 -10.86
N ARG A 380 11.52 33.25 -11.50
CA ARG A 380 12.63 32.64 -10.77
C ARG A 380 13.23 33.68 -9.86
N GLU A 381 13.31 33.40 -8.56
CA GLU A 381 14.21 34.17 -7.69
C GLU A 381 15.63 34.06 -8.24
N PRO A 382 16.27 35.18 -8.62
CA PRO A 382 17.64 35.17 -9.11
C PRO A 382 18.56 34.50 -8.08
N GLY A 383 19.22 33.39 -8.46
CA GLY A 383 20.15 32.67 -7.60
C GLY A 383 19.63 31.36 -7.00
N THR A 384 18.36 30.98 -7.24
CA THR A 384 17.92 29.60 -6.96
C THR A 384 18.27 28.70 -8.15
N GLU A 385 19.08 27.66 -7.90
CA GLU A 385 19.39 26.64 -8.90
C GLU A 385 18.09 26.06 -9.48
N ALA A 386 18.05 25.86 -10.80
CA ALA A 386 16.85 25.41 -11.48
C ALA A 386 16.38 24.08 -10.86
N PRO A 387 15.18 24.02 -10.25
CA PRO A 387 14.68 22.80 -9.63
C PRO A 387 14.57 21.69 -10.68
N VAL A 388 14.64 20.43 -10.21
CA VAL A 388 14.33 19.25 -11.02
C VAL A 388 13.09 19.54 -11.83
N GLN A 389 13.20 19.43 -13.15
CA GLN A 389 12.08 19.71 -14.01
C GLN A 389 11.06 18.58 -13.90
N ILE A 390 10.01 18.86 -13.14
CA ILE A 390 8.87 17.98 -13.01
C ILE A 390 7.88 18.35 -14.11
N VAL A 391 7.66 17.45 -15.06
CA VAL A 391 6.72 17.63 -16.17
C VAL A 391 5.37 17.06 -15.75
N PRO A 392 4.30 17.86 -15.69
CA PRO A 392 2.97 17.31 -15.56
C PRO A 392 2.59 16.60 -16.85
N VAL A 393 2.14 15.36 -16.73
CA VAL A 393 1.61 14.55 -17.82
C VAL A 393 0.21 14.08 -17.46
N ASP A 394 -0.65 13.97 -18.45
CA ASP A 394 -2.00 13.42 -18.34
C ASP A 394 -2.00 12.05 -19.01
N ILE A 395 -2.09 10.99 -18.23
CA ILE A 395 -2.21 9.63 -18.74
C ILE A 395 -3.68 9.40 -19.08
N ARG A 396 -3.96 9.19 -20.35
CA ARG A 396 -5.28 8.78 -20.80
C ARG A 396 -5.38 7.27 -20.73
N LEU A 397 -6.40 6.79 -20.04
CA LEU A 397 -6.77 5.39 -19.96
C LEU A 397 -8.27 5.29 -20.24
N ALA A 398 -8.62 4.82 -21.43
CA ALA A 398 -9.99 4.96 -21.97
C ALA A 398 -10.47 6.44 -21.91
N ARG A 399 -11.53 6.71 -21.15
CA ARG A 399 -12.11 8.05 -20.93
C ARG A 399 -11.54 8.76 -19.70
N GLN A 400 -10.77 8.06 -18.87
CA GLN A 400 -10.18 8.61 -17.65
C GLN A 400 -8.88 9.34 -18.00
N ALA A 401 -8.66 10.48 -17.36
CA ALA A 401 -7.39 11.20 -17.38
C ALA A 401 -6.79 11.14 -15.97
N ILE A 402 -5.57 10.62 -15.87
CA ILE A 402 -4.81 10.53 -14.64
C ILE A 402 -3.65 11.50 -14.75
N ARG A 403 -3.73 12.61 -14.03
CA ARG A 403 -2.62 13.57 -14.00
C ARG A 403 -1.48 12.99 -13.16
N MET A 404 -0.26 13.15 -13.62
CA MET A 404 0.95 12.65 -12.99
C MET A 404 2.11 13.63 -13.20
N PHE A 405 3.20 13.39 -12.49
CA PHE A 405 4.38 14.25 -12.51
C PHE A 405 5.63 13.39 -12.71
N LEU A 406 6.30 13.58 -13.84
CA LEU A 406 7.51 12.84 -14.22
C LEU A 406 8.74 13.74 -14.11
N ALA A 407 9.84 13.21 -13.54
CA ALA A 407 11.12 13.90 -13.58
C ALA A 407 11.83 13.53 -14.89
N MET A 408 11.59 14.32 -15.94
CA MET A 408 12.00 13.98 -17.31
C MET A 408 13.39 14.54 -17.70
N ASP A 409 14.05 15.27 -16.81
CA ASP A 409 15.40 15.82 -17.06
C ASP A 409 16.44 15.12 -16.18
N ALA A 410 17.67 15.12 -16.67
CA ALA A 410 18.81 14.82 -15.83
C ALA A 410 18.93 15.91 -14.74
N ILE A 411 18.84 15.48 -13.49
CA ILE A 411 18.97 16.33 -12.31
C ILE A 411 20.38 16.92 -12.33
N ARG A 412 20.47 18.25 -12.40
CA ARG A 412 21.77 18.92 -12.42
C ARG A 412 22.46 18.73 -11.08
N VAL A 413 23.69 18.24 -11.11
CA VAL A 413 24.53 18.12 -9.92
C VAL A 413 25.47 19.33 -9.85
N ALA A 414 25.33 20.12 -8.79
CA ALA A 414 26.13 21.31 -8.52
C ALA A 414 26.82 21.22 -7.15
N PRO A 415 27.94 21.94 -6.92
CA PRO A 415 28.62 21.96 -5.63
C PRO A 415 27.71 22.38 -4.47
N PRO A 416 27.73 21.69 -3.31
CA PRO A 416 28.68 20.65 -2.90
C PRO A 416 28.26 19.21 -3.24
N GLY A 417 27.19 19.00 -3.99
CA GLY A 417 26.63 17.68 -4.30
C GLY A 417 25.15 17.77 -4.62
N LEU A 418 24.56 16.62 -4.95
CA LEU A 418 23.13 16.40 -4.94
C LEU A 418 22.77 15.54 -3.74
N THR A 419 21.91 16.05 -2.86
CA THR A 419 21.31 15.21 -1.81
C THR A 419 20.30 14.25 -2.43
N VAL A 420 20.52 12.97 -2.20
CA VAL A 420 19.53 11.92 -2.42
C VAL A 420 18.57 12.00 -1.23
N GLY A 421 17.31 12.32 -1.51
CA GLY A 421 16.28 12.41 -0.47
C GLY A 421 16.09 11.08 0.27
N ARG A 422 15.19 11.08 1.26
CA ARG A 422 14.82 9.87 2.02
C ARG A 422 14.44 8.74 1.06
N LEU A 423 14.94 7.54 1.34
CA LEU A 423 14.47 6.33 0.67
C LEU A 423 12.98 6.15 0.96
N LEU A 424 12.24 5.62 -0.02
CA LEU A 424 10.80 5.48 0.08
C LEU A 424 10.44 4.00 0.27
N PRO A 425 9.55 3.67 1.22
CA PRO A 425 9.17 2.27 1.47
C PRO A 425 8.46 1.69 0.26
N GLU A 426 8.47 0.36 0.17
CA GLU A 426 7.70 -0.35 -0.83
C GLU A 426 6.22 0.10 -0.89
N TRP A 427 5.62 -0.07 -2.06
CA TRP A 427 4.19 0.06 -2.19
C TRP A 427 3.47 -1.05 -1.43
N THR A 428 2.59 -0.63 -0.52
CA THR A 428 1.44 -1.46 -0.14
C THR A 428 0.29 -1.24 -1.12
N MET A 429 -0.59 -2.22 -1.25
CA MET A 429 -1.79 -2.14 -2.09
C MET A 429 -2.64 -0.94 -1.68
N VAL A 430 -2.86 -0.72 -0.37
CA VAL A 430 -3.68 0.39 0.13
C VAL A 430 -3.09 1.74 -0.24
N GLU A 431 -1.79 1.95 -0.01
CA GLU A 431 -1.14 3.22 -0.36
C GLU A 431 -1.18 3.47 -1.87
N TRP A 432 -0.92 2.42 -2.66
CA TRP A 432 -0.94 2.53 -4.11
C TRP A 432 -2.34 2.86 -4.63
N MET A 433 -3.38 2.20 -4.11
CA MET A 433 -4.78 2.48 -4.45
C MET A 433 -5.21 3.89 -4.03
N SER A 434 -4.76 4.38 -2.87
CA SER A 434 -5.10 5.72 -2.40
C SER A 434 -4.55 6.84 -3.29
N GLN A 435 -3.47 6.59 -4.05
CA GLN A 435 -2.98 7.56 -5.03
C GLN A 435 -3.94 7.78 -6.19
N ALA A 436 -4.77 6.80 -6.51
CA ALA A 436 -5.81 6.96 -7.52
C ALA A 436 -6.93 7.91 -7.06
N GLU A 437 -7.10 8.07 -5.75
CA GLU A 437 -8.15 8.90 -5.14
C GLU A 437 -7.65 10.31 -4.79
N ALA A 438 -6.35 10.49 -4.55
CA ALA A 438 -5.77 11.80 -4.27
C ALA A 438 -5.54 12.63 -5.55
N PRO A 439 -5.83 13.95 -5.56
CA PRO A 439 -5.35 14.84 -6.62
C PRO A 439 -3.83 14.76 -6.66
N ALA A 440 -3.26 14.34 -7.80
CA ALA A 440 -1.90 13.83 -7.96
C ALA A 440 -0.71 14.78 -7.67
N GLY A 441 -0.88 15.84 -6.89
CA GLY A 441 0.10 16.92 -6.70
C GLY A 441 1.05 16.82 -5.51
N ARG A 442 0.94 15.83 -4.61
CA ARG A 442 1.65 15.86 -3.32
C ARG A 442 2.91 15.00 -3.18
N THR A 443 3.13 14.00 -4.02
CA THR A 443 4.28 13.08 -3.86
C THR A 443 5.56 13.52 -4.57
N ALA A 444 5.53 14.63 -5.31
CA ALA A 444 6.72 15.17 -5.98
C ALA A 444 7.74 15.85 -5.03
N SER A 445 7.47 15.89 -3.71
CA SER A 445 8.27 16.61 -2.71
C SER A 445 9.60 15.95 -2.29
N ALA A 446 10.01 14.83 -2.89
CA ALA A 446 11.27 14.17 -2.55
C ALA A 446 12.53 14.81 -3.19
N PHE A 447 12.36 15.70 -4.17
CA PHE A 447 13.48 16.40 -4.81
C PHE A 447 13.65 17.83 -4.27
N ARG A 448 13.90 17.97 -2.97
CA ARG A 448 14.46 19.22 -2.44
C ARG A 448 15.95 19.02 -2.23
N VAL A 449 16.75 19.68 -3.08
CA VAL A 449 18.19 19.83 -2.86
C VAL A 449 18.35 20.72 -1.62
N HIS A 450 18.46 20.11 -0.45
CA HIS A 450 18.82 20.83 0.76
C HIS A 450 20.35 20.94 0.83
N ARG A 451 20.84 22.17 0.95
CA ARG A 451 22.24 22.42 1.33
C ARG A 451 22.40 21.96 2.79
N ILE A 452 22.90 20.74 3.01
CA ILE A 452 23.05 20.19 4.37
C ILE A 452 24.19 20.91 5.08
N PRO A 453 23.95 21.64 6.19
CA PRO A 453 24.98 21.89 7.19
C PRO A 453 25.25 20.55 7.89
N SER A 454 26.52 20.20 8.10
CA SER A 454 27.00 18.92 8.66
C SER A 454 26.43 18.49 10.03
N ARG A 455 25.46 19.24 10.60
CA ARG A 455 24.81 19.01 11.90
C ARG A 455 23.31 18.71 11.82
N VAL A 456 22.66 18.76 10.65
CA VAL A 456 21.20 18.57 10.53
C VAL A 456 20.77 17.09 10.47
N LEU A 457 21.72 16.15 10.42
CA LEU A 457 21.45 14.70 10.39
C LEU A 457 21.15 14.10 11.78
N GLU A 458 21.11 14.88 12.86
CA GLU A 458 20.90 14.33 14.21
C GLU A 458 19.42 13.97 14.53
N GLU A 459 18.42 14.54 13.86
CA GLU A 459 17.00 14.39 14.27
C GLU A 459 16.08 13.59 13.30
N THR A 460 16.53 13.18 12.11
CA THR A 460 15.64 12.56 11.09
C THR A 460 16.12 11.25 10.42
N VAL A 461 17.20 10.63 10.91
CA VAL A 461 17.95 9.61 10.15
C VAL A 461 17.52 8.17 10.43
N ASP A 462 16.34 7.94 11.00
CA ASP A 462 15.83 6.57 11.17
C ASP A 462 15.63 5.85 9.82
N GLU A 463 15.65 6.60 8.71
CA GLU A 463 15.44 6.12 7.35
C GLU A 463 16.55 6.67 6.46
N GLY A 464 17.33 5.78 5.82
CA GLY A 464 18.62 6.12 5.21
C GLY A 464 18.60 7.32 4.26
N VAL A 465 19.69 8.09 4.27
CA VAL A 465 19.89 9.33 3.49
C VAL A 465 21.19 9.24 2.70
N GLY A 466 21.18 9.70 1.45
CA GLY A 466 22.37 9.71 0.59
C GLY A 466 22.75 11.09 0.08
N VAL A 467 24.00 11.25 -0.37
CA VAL A 467 24.51 12.45 -1.04
C VAL A 467 25.48 12.03 -2.14
N VAL A 468 25.23 12.43 -3.39
CA VAL A 468 26.19 12.31 -4.49
C VAL A 468 27.03 13.57 -4.58
N ARG A 469 28.34 13.48 -4.42
CA ARG A 469 29.26 14.63 -4.42
C ARG A 469 30.52 14.36 -5.22
N ARG A 470 31.27 15.41 -5.54
CA ARG A 470 32.61 15.29 -6.11
C ARG A 470 33.66 15.55 -5.05
N GLU A 471 34.63 14.66 -4.91
CA GLU A 471 35.68 14.81 -3.90
C GLU A 471 36.65 15.94 -4.28
N ARG A 472 37.15 16.69 -3.28
CA ARG A 472 38.08 17.80 -3.46
C ARG A 472 39.55 17.40 -3.36
N ILE A 473 39.86 16.29 -2.67
CA ILE A 473 41.21 15.95 -2.22
C ILE A 473 41.95 15.13 -3.29
N GLU A 474 41.27 14.16 -3.91
CA GLU A 474 41.75 13.48 -5.13
C GLU A 474 41.05 14.09 -6.36
N PRO A 475 41.75 14.28 -7.49
CA PRO A 475 41.26 15.08 -8.61
C PRO A 475 40.04 14.42 -9.28
N GLY A 476 38.85 14.84 -8.85
CA GLY A 476 37.67 14.88 -9.69
C GLY A 476 36.78 13.64 -9.72
N ARG A 477 36.93 12.71 -8.78
CA ARG A 477 36.09 11.52 -8.63
C ARG A 477 34.69 11.85 -8.10
N TRP A 478 33.70 11.10 -8.57
CA TRP A 478 32.34 11.14 -8.06
C TRP A 478 32.16 10.11 -6.95
N VAL A 479 31.54 10.51 -5.86
CA VAL A 479 31.33 9.67 -4.67
C VAL A 479 29.87 9.75 -4.26
N LEU A 480 29.25 8.60 -4.00
CA LEU A 480 28.00 8.50 -3.27
C LEU A 480 28.30 8.28 -1.78
N TYR A 481 27.96 9.26 -0.96
CA TYR A 481 27.87 9.09 0.49
C TYR A 481 26.47 8.57 0.85
N PHE A 482 26.38 7.66 1.81
CA PHE A 482 25.11 7.14 2.33
C PHE A 482 25.23 6.89 3.83
N GLU A 483 24.16 7.15 4.58
CA GLU A 483 24.06 6.97 6.02
C GLU A 483 22.72 6.31 6.37
N SER A 484 22.74 5.34 7.30
CA SER A 484 21.56 4.62 7.81
C SER A 484 21.68 4.38 9.31
N ARG A 485 20.56 4.49 10.02
CA ARG A 485 20.42 4.09 11.44
C ARG A 485 19.83 2.71 11.64
N ALA A 486 19.30 2.09 10.59
CA ALA A 486 19.13 0.65 10.65
C ALA A 486 20.56 0.08 10.86
N GLY A 487 20.71 -0.86 11.79
CA GLY A 487 22.01 -1.40 12.19
C GLY A 487 22.00 -2.92 12.26
N GLY A 488 21.16 -3.56 11.44
CA GLY A 488 20.96 -5.01 11.46
C GLY A 488 22.10 -5.75 10.76
N ARG A 489 22.45 -6.95 11.23
CA ARG A 489 23.42 -7.82 10.51
C ARG A 489 22.95 -8.22 9.11
N ASP A 490 21.63 -8.21 8.90
CA ASP A 490 20.99 -8.57 7.63
C ASP A 490 20.75 -7.35 6.72
N GLU A 491 21.21 -6.17 7.12
CA GLU A 491 21.03 -4.95 6.35
C GLU A 491 21.92 -4.92 5.10
N LEU A 492 21.36 -4.39 4.03
CA LEU A 492 21.99 -4.36 2.74
C LEU A 492 21.58 -3.12 1.94
N VAL A 493 22.57 -2.42 1.40
CA VAL A 493 22.35 -1.38 0.40
C VAL A 493 22.80 -1.86 -0.96
N ARG A 494 21.94 -1.73 -1.96
CA ARG A 494 22.23 -1.99 -3.37
C ARG A 494 22.20 -0.68 -4.16
N VAL A 495 23.31 -0.38 -4.83
CA VAL A 495 23.44 0.79 -5.70
C VAL A 495 23.46 0.31 -7.14
N TRP A 496 22.42 0.66 -7.88
CA TRP A 496 22.23 0.27 -9.26
C TRP A 496 22.69 1.40 -10.18
N LEU A 497 23.72 1.16 -10.99
CA LEU A 497 24.26 2.15 -11.92
C LEU A 497 23.98 1.75 -13.37
N GLY A 498 23.66 2.74 -14.21
CA GLY A 498 23.37 2.51 -15.63
C GLY A 498 21.88 2.35 -15.95
N THR A 499 21.59 1.68 -17.07
CA THR A 499 20.23 1.63 -17.64
C THR A 499 19.32 0.69 -16.85
N ARG A 500 18.04 1.03 -16.66
CA ARG A 500 17.05 0.11 -16.05
C ARG A 500 16.85 -1.12 -16.95
N GLY A 501 17.02 -2.31 -16.38
CA GLY A 501 16.97 -3.61 -17.04
C GLY A 501 18.30 -4.06 -17.65
N ASN A 502 19.29 -3.17 -17.69
CA ASN A 502 20.65 -3.45 -18.13
C ASN A 502 21.65 -2.53 -17.38
N PRO A 503 21.76 -2.68 -16.05
CA PRO A 503 22.71 -1.90 -15.26
C PRO A 503 24.15 -2.22 -15.69
N SER A 504 25.04 -1.23 -15.64
CA SER A 504 26.47 -1.45 -15.84
C SER A 504 27.15 -1.96 -14.57
N HIS A 505 26.62 -1.59 -13.40
CA HIS A 505 27.07 -2.07 -12.09
C HIS A 505 25.89 -2.31 -11.16
N LEU A 506 26.01 -3.33 -10.30
CA LEU A 506 25.11 -3.56 -9.17
C LEU A 506 25.96 -3.73 -7.90
N VAL A 507 26.19 -2.64 -7.20
CA VAL A 507 27.08 -2.65 -6.04
C VAL A 507 26.29 -3.01 -4.79
N ARG A 508 26.74 -4.05 -4.11
CA ARG A 508 26.20 -4.54 -2.85
C ARG A 508 27.09 -4.10 -1.69
N ILE A 509 26.53 -3.35 -0.74
CA ILE A 509 27.23 -2.87 0.46
C ILE A 509 26.50 -3.36 1.72
N ARG A 510 27.25 -3.94 2.68
CA ARG A 510 26.74 -4.32 4.01
C ARG A 510 27.47 -3.53 5.10
N PRO A 511 26.89 -3.33 6.30
CA PRO A 511 27.54 -2.59 7.39
C PRO A 511 28.91 -3.11 7.80
N SER A 512 29.16 -4.42 7.63
CA SER A 512 30.38 -5.09 8.10
C SER A 512 31.31 -5.58 6.99
N ALA A 513 30.99 -5.32 5.71
CA ALA A 513 31.69 -5.93 4.59
C ALA A 513 32.03 -4.91 3.51
N ALA A 514 33.13 -5.15 2.79
CA ALA A 514 33.48 -4.39 1.61
C ALA A 514 32.35 -4.41 0.56
N ALA A 515 32.33 -3.38 -0.29
CA ALA A 515 31.46 -3.33 -1.45
C ALA A 515 31.86 -4.42 -2.46
N ASP A 516 30.86 -5.04 -3.09
CA ASP A 516 31.02 -6.12 -4.07
C ASP A 516 30.08 -5.85 -5.26
N ASP A 517 30.57 -5.96 -6.49
CA ASP A 517 29.73 -5.80 -7.69
C ASP A 517 29.10 -7.16 -8.05
N GLU A 518 27.79 -7.27 -7.87
CA GLU A 518 27.05 -8.52 -8.12
C GLU A 518 27.08 -8.93 -9.60
N LEU A 519 27.31 -8.00 -10.53
CA LEU A 519 27.40 -8.32 -11.97
C LEU A 519 28.78 -8.85 -12.37
N THR A 520 29.83 -8.43 -11.66
CA THR A 520 31.21 -8.86 -11.92
C THR A 520 31.91 -9.26 -10.60
N PRO A 521 31.51 -10.40 -10.00
CA PRO A 521 32.08 -10.84 -8.73
C PRO A 521 33.60 -10.99 -8.80
N GLY A 522 34.31 -10.52 -7.76
CA GLY A 522 35.77 -10.65 -7.64
C GLY A 522 36.58 -9.46 -8.17
N VAL A 523 35.96 -8.48 -8.82
CA VAL A 523 36.60 -7.19 -9.15
C VAL A 523 36.40 -6.22 -7.98
N VAL A 524 37.03 -6.52 -6.84
CA VAL A 524 36.83 -5.75 -5.59
C VAL A 524 37.72 -4.50 -5.55
N ASP A 525 38.84 -4.51 -6.27
CA ASP A 525 39.89 -3.48 -6.17
C ASP A 525 39.47 -2.07 -6.65
N HIS A 526 38.28 -1.93 -7.24
CA HIS A 526 37.82 -0.66 -7.82
C HIS A 526 36.84 0.10 -6.91
N TRP A 527 36.30 -0.56 -5.89
CA TRP A 527 35.31 0.04 -5.01
C TRP A 527 35.96 0.49 -3.71
N ARG A 528 36.37 1.76 -3.66
CA ARG A 528 36.74 2.39 -2.39
C ARG A 528 35.46 2.63 -1.59
N CYS A 529 35.23 1.77 -0.59
CA CYS A 529 34.13 1.87 0.36
C CYS A 529 34.69 2.19 1.76
N VAL A 530 34.52 3.43 2.22
CA VAL A 530 34.94 3.81 3.59
C VAL A 530 33.74 3.71 4.50
N GLN A 531 33.77 2.75 5.44
CA GLN A 531 32.69 2.52 6.39
C GLN A 531 32.99 3.17 7.73
N ALA A 532 32.00 3.83 8.30
CA ALA A 532 32.03 4.32 9.68
C ALA A 532 30.82 3.76 10.43
N MET A 533 31.06 3.19 11.61
CA MET A 533 30.02 2.79 12.56
C MET A 533 30.14 3.70 13.79
N SER A 534 29.11 4.46 14.13
CA SER A 534 29.06 5.27 15.36
C SER A 534 27.63 5.29 15.90
N ASP A 535 27.46 4.98 17.18
CA ASP A 535 26.16 5.11 17.89
C ASP A 535 24.96 4.44 17.19
N GLY A 536 25.18 3.28 16.57
CA GLY A 536 24.13 2.56 15.84
C GLY A 536 23.84 3.09 14.44
N VAL A 537 24.54 4.14 14.03
CA VAL A 537 24.56 4.65 12.65
C VAL A 537 25.71 4.00 11.90
N TRP A 538 25.46 3.61 10.66
CA TRP A 538 26.53 3.28 9.73
C TRP A 538 26.44 4.11 8.47
N ALA A 539 27.60 4.44 7.94
CA ALA A 539 27.72 5.20 6.72
C ALA A 539 28.77 4.59 5.80
N PHE A 540 28.64 4.84 4.50
CA PHE A 540 29.66 4.52 3.53
C PHE A 540 29.86 5.63 2.50
N GLU A 541 31.07 5.69 1.96
CA GLU A 541 31.39 6.44 0.75
C GLU A 541 31.74 5.47 -0.37
N LEU A 542 31.01 5.55 -1.48
CA LEU A 542 31.18 4.69 -2.65
C LEU A 542 31.70 5.52 -3.82
N GLU A 543 32.91 5.24 -4.29
CA GLU A 543 33.43 5.80 -5.55
C GLU A 543 32.60 5.32 -6.74
N ILE A 544 32.15 6.24 -7.60
CA ILE A 544 31.38 5.93 -8.81
C ILE A 544 32.35 5.73 -9.98
N PRO A 545 32.35 4.56 -10.64
CA PRO A 545 33.22 4.28 -11.77
C PRO A 545 32.95 5.23 -12.95
N ASP A 546 34.00 5.61 -13.66
CA ASP A 546 33.89 6.51 -14.82
C ASP A 546 33.05 5.89 -15.95
N ASP A 547 33.06 4.56 -16.11
CA ASP A 547 32.27 3.83 -17.10
C ASP A 547 30.78 3.72 -16.73
N ALA A 548 30.42 3.93 -15.47
CA ALA A 548 29.03 4.12 -15.04
C ALA A 548 28.45 5.47 -15.49
N ILE A 549 29.32 6.44 -15.78
CA ILE A 549 28.94 7.77 -16.26
C ILE A 549 28.86 7.71 -17.79
N GLY A 550 27.65 7.88 -18.33
CA GLY A 550 27.45 7.89 -19.77
C GLY A 550 28.34 8.94 -20.46
N ARG A 551 28.72 8.70 -21.72
CA ARG A 551 29.54 9.66 -22.51
C ARG A 551 28.94 11.07 -22.58
N ASN A 552 27.63 11.19 -22.38
CA ASN A 552 26.90 12.46 -22.29
C ASN A 552 27.05 13.16 -20.92
N GLY A 553 27.86 12.62 -20.00
CA GLY A 553 28.05 13.11 -18.65
C GLY A 553 26.87 12.84 -17.71
N VAL A 554 25.98 11.91 -18.06
CA VAL A 554 24.81 11.56 -17.25
C VAL A 554 25.05 10.26 -16.50
N LEU A 555 24.96 10.32 -15.18
CA LEU A 555 24.94 9.15 -14.30
C LEU A 555 23.48 8.71 -14.09
N ARG A 556 23.19 7.43 -14.28
CA ARG A 556 21.88 6.85 -13.93
C ARG A 556 22.04 6.02 -12.69
N ILE A 557 21.28 6.34 -11.66
CA ILE A 557 21.43 5.73 -10.35
C ILE A 557 20.08 5.42 -9.73
N GLY A 558 19.97 4.24 -9.13
CA GLY A 558 18.89 3.84 -8.23
C GLY A 558 19.48 3.22 -6.98
N ILE A 559 18.85 3.44 -5.84
CA ILE A 559 19.33 2.93 -4.55
C ILE A 559 18.21 2.10 -3.94
N GLU A 560 18.57 0.95 -3.41
CA GLU A 560 17.71 0.04 -2.68
C GLU A 560 18.35 -0.23 -1.32
N HIS A 561 17.56 -0.17 -0.25
CA HIS A 561 17.96 -0.48 1.10
C HIS A 561 17.06 -1.58 1.63
N ILE A 562 17.64 -2.72 1.96
CA ILE A 562 16.97 -3.90 2.49
C ILE A 562 17.35 -4.04 3.95
N HIS A 563 16.36 -4.14 4.81
CA HIS A 563 16.49 -4.26 6.26
C HIS A 563 15.49 -5.29 6.80
N ALA A 564 15.50 -5.55 8.11
CA ALA A 564 14.70 -6.61 8.71
C ALA A 564 13.18 -6.41 8.51
N GLU A 565 12.74 -5.16 8.48
CA GLU A 565 11.33 -4.78 8.33
C GLU A 565 10.89 -4.65 6.87
N GLY A 566 11.81 -4.70 5.89
CA GLY A 566 11.44 -4.65 4.48
C GLY A 566 12.48 -3.97 3.60
N ARG A 567 11.97 -3.14 2.68
CA ARG A 567 12.79 -2.51 1.66
C ARG A 567 12.33 -1.09 1.38
N ASP A 568 13.30 -0.20 1.27
CA ASP A 568 13.14 1.17 0.80
C ASP A 568 13.92 1.40 -0.49
N ALA A 569 13.51 2.38 -1.29
CA ALA A 569 14.14 2.67 -2.57
C ALA A 569 14.10 4.15 -2.97
N TRP A 570 15.04 4.54 -3.81
CA TRP A 570 15.11 5.85 -4.46
C TRP A 570 15.47 5.70 -5.95
N PRO A 571 14.90 6.53 -6.86
CA PRO A 571 14.08 7.73 -6.63
C PRO A 571 12.59 7.48 -6.38
N ARG A 572 12.12 6.26 -6.63
CA ARG A 572 10.71 5.88 -6.51
C ARG A 572 10.58 4.66 -5.60
N ARG A 573 9.41 4.57 -4.97
CA ARG A 573 8.97 3.34 -4.28
C ARG A 573 9.01 2.16 -5.24
N MET A 574 9.33 0.99 -4.70
CA MET A 574 9.31 -0.27 -5.43
C MET A 574 8.05 -1.07 -5.08
N PHE A 575 7.59 -1.90 -6.01
CA PHE A 575 6.70 -2.98 -5.61
C PHE A 575 7.47 -4.09 -4.89
N PRO A 576 6.82 -4.88 -4.02
CA PRO A 576 7.49 -5.97 -3.31
C PRO A 576 8.16 -7.02 -4.20
N TRP A 577 7.64 -7.21 -5.41
CA TRP A 577 8.17 -8.13 -6.42
C TRP A 577 9.11 -7.47 -7.44
N GLN A 578 9.28 -6.15 -7.37
CA GLN A 578 10.17 -5.45 -8.29
C GLN A 578 11.62 -5.81 -7.97
N VAL A 579 12.39 -6.18 -8.99
CA VAL A 579 13.77 -6.68 -8.82
C VAL A 579 14.78 -5.53 -8.67
N GLU A 580 14.56 -4.42 -9.38
CA GLU A 580 15.45 -3.26 -9.36
C GLU A 580 14.66 -1.96 -9.19
N PRO A 581 15.19 -0.92 -8.52
CA PRO A 581 14.50 0.37 -8.39
C PRO A 581 14.36 1.07 -9.75
N GLY A 582 13.59 2.16 -9.79
CA GLY A 582 13.71 3.12 -10.89
C GLY A 582 15.11 3.76 -10.90
N ARG A 583 15.42 4.58 -11.91
CA ARG A 583 16.64 5.38 -11.94
C ARG A 583 16.30 6.86 -12.01
N ALA A 584 17.10 7.66 -11.35
CA ALA A 584 17.24 9.08 -11.65
C ALA A 584 18.40 9.26 -12.62
N ALA A 585 18.24 10.16 -13.59
CA ALA A 585 19.34 10.66 -14.40
C ALA A 585 19.96 11.87 -13.72
N LEU A 586 21.29 11.91 -13.56
CA LEU A 586 22.04 12.99 -12.93
C LEU A 586 23.02 13.60 -13.93
N ASP A 587 22.90 14.89 -14.24
CA ASP A 587 23.83 15.60 -15.13
C ASP A 587 25.04 16.13 -14.33
N LEU A 588 26.18 15.47 -14.54
CA LEU A 588 27.43 15.73 -13.84
C LEU A 588 28.28 16.84 -14.50
N ARG A 589 27.89 17.34 -15.68
CA ARG A 589 28.71 18.30 -16.45
C ARG A 589 28.72 19.68 -15.84
N HIS A 590 27.65 20.08 -15.17
CA HIS A 590 27.48 21.42 -14.59
C HIS A 590 28.53 21.72 -13.52
N TRP A 591 29.03 20.68 -12.83
CA TRP A 591 30.10 20.83 -11.85
C TRP A 591 31.40 21.40 -12.43
N ARG A 592 31.72 21.11 -13.70
CA ARG A 592 32.97 21.57 -14.35
C ARG A 592 32.99 23.08 -14.61
N SER A 593 31.83 23.74 -14.62
CA SER A 593 31.71 25.16 -14.96
C SER A 593 32.09 26.12 -13.84
N LEU A 594 32.23 25.66 -12.60
CA LEU A 594 32.46 26.49 -11.41
C LEU A 594 33.94 26.62 -10.99
N GLY A 595 34.87 26.16 -11.83
CA GLY A 595 36.31 26.08 -11.50
C GLY A 595 37.26 26.51 -12.62
N ARG A 596 36.88 27.48 -13.44
CA ARG A 596 37.79 28.22 -14.31
C ARG A 596 37.69 29.72 -14.04
#